data_AF-A0A381QL49-F1
#
_entry.id   AF-A0A381QL49-F1
#
_cell.length_a   1.000
_cell.length_b   1.000
_cell.length_c   1.000
_cell.angle_alpha   90.00
_cell.angle_beta   90.00
_cell.angle_gamma   90.00
#
_symmetry.space_group_name_H-M   'P 1'
#
loop_
_entity.id
_entity.type
_entity.pdbx_description
1 polymer ?
#
loop_
_entity_poly.entity_id
_entity_poly.type
_entity_poly.pdbx_seq_one_letter_code
_entity_poly.pdbx_strand_id
1 'polypeptide(L)' 'MAKNRSLTDLGDTDLLERFSDAKEELFNLRFQLVTGQLENYARVGSIKKEIARVLTEIRAREIDAADALEAAGEEVAD' A
#
# COMPACT_ATOMS: atom_id res chain seq x y z
N MET A 1 16.22 -14.33 -8.82
CA MET A 1 16.08 -13.00 -8.19
C MET A 1 15.17 -12.16 -9.08
N ALA A 2 13.85 -12.34 -8.96
CA ALA A 2 12.91 -11.48 -9.69
C ALA A 2 13.00 -10.08 -9.05
N LYS A 3 13.19 -9.07 -9.89
CA LYS A 3 13.25 -7.65 -9.50
C LYS A 3 11.97 -7.32 -8.75
N ASN A 4 12.02 -7.26 -7.41
CA ASN A 4 10.97 -6.62 -6.63
C ASN A 4 10.92 -5.17 -7.11
N ARG A 5 10.00 -4.86 -8.04
CA ARG A 5 9.71 -3.47 -8.40
C ARG A 5 9.45 -2.73 -7.10
N SER A 6 10.19 -1.65 -6.88
CA SER A 6 9.97 -0.81 -5.72
C SER A 6 8.54 -0.29 -5.81
N LEU A 7 7.87 -0.07 -4.67
CA LEU A 7 6.51 0.50 -4.67
C LEU A 7 6.47 1.87 -5.36
N THR A 8 7.61 2.58 -5.33
CA THR A 8 7.86 3.84 -6.04
C THR A 8 7.77 3.72 -7.56
N ASP A 9 8.01 2.54 -8.14
CA ASP A 9 8.03 2.32 -9.59
C ASP A 9 6.63 2.02 -10.16
N LEU A 10 5.63 1.87 -9.29
CA LEU A 10 4.27 1.51 -9.67
C LEU A 10 3.43 2.76 -9.91
N GLY A 11 2.53 2.68 -10.89
CA GLY A 11 1.48 3.69 -11.08
C GLY A 11 0.47 3.68 -9.92
N ASP A 12 -0.28 4.78 -9.77
CA ASP A 12 -1.27 4.91 -8.69
C ASP A 12 -2.34 3.81 -8.75
N THR A 13 -2.78 3.44 -9.96
CA THR A 13 -3.74 2.36 -10.17
C THR A 13 -3.19 1.00 -9.71
N ASP A 14 -1.93 0.71 -10.05
CA ASP A 14 -1.28 -0.54 -9.65
C ASP A 14 -1.08 -0.62 -8.13
N LEU A 15 -0.83 0.51 -7.47
CA LEU A 15 -0.74 0.58 -6.00
C LEU A 15 -2.08 0.28 -5.34
N LEU A 16 -3.18 0.83 -5.87
CA LEU A 16 -4.53 0.57 -5.38
C LEU A 16 -4.94 -0.89 -5.61
N GLU A 17 -4.60 -1.47 -6.75
CA GLU A 17 -4.85 -2.89 -7.05
C GLU A 17 -4.09 -3.78 -6.05
N ARG A 18 -2.79 -3.56 -5.86
CA ARG A 18 -2.00 -4.29 -4.86
C ARG A 18 -2.54 -4.15 -3.43
N PHE A 19 -3.05 -2.96 -3.08
CA PHE A 19 -3.68 -2.75 -1.79
C PHE A 19 -4.95 -3.59 -1.64
N SER A 20 -5.78 -3.66 -2.68
CA SER A 20 -6.98 -4.48 -2.72
C SER A 20 -6.65 -5.97 -2.54
N ASP A 21 -5.70 -6.47 -3.34
CA ASP A 21 -5.28 -7.88 -3.32
C ASP A 21 -4.72 -8.28 -1.94
N ALA A 22 -3.85 -7.45 -1.37
CA ALA A 22 -3.26 -7.71 -0.07
C ALA A 22 -4.32 -7.70 1.06
N LYS A 23 -5.36 -6.87 0.93
CA LYS A 23 -6.49 -6.87 1.88
C LYS A 23 -7.35 -8.12 1.75
N GLU A 24 -7.64 -8.56 0.53
CA GLU A 24 -8.38 -9.80 0.29
C GLU A 24 -7.61 -11.00 0.85
N GLU A 25 -6.30 -11.07 0.59
CA GLU A 25 -5.46 -12.12 1.15
C GLU A 25 -5.47 -12.09 2.68
N LEU A 26 -5.36 -10.91 3.30
CA LEU A 26 -5.43 -10.79 4.76
C LEU A 26 -6.78 -11.26 5.31
N PHE A 27 -7.88 -10.97 4.60
CA PHE A 27 -9.21 -11.44 4.99
C PHE A 27 -9.28 -12.98 4.98
N ASN A 28 -8.81 -13.60 3.90
CA ASN A 28 -8.77 -15.05 3.76
C ASN A 28 -7.89 -15.70 4.84
N LEU A 29 -6.70 -15.14 5.10
CA LEU A 29 -5.80 -15.63 6.16
C LEU A 29 -6.42 -15.49 7.55
N ARG A 30 -7.18 -14.41 7.82
CA ARG A 30 -7.91 -14.26 9.08
C ARG A 30 -9.04 -15.28 9.21
N PHE A 31 -9.72 -15.60 8.12
CA PHE A 31 -10.74 -16.65 8.13
C PHE A 31 -10.12 -18.01 8.43
N GLN A 32 -9.04 -18.37 7.74
CA GLN A 32 -8.26 -19.60 7.98
C GLN A 32 -7.72 -19.67 9.41
N LEU A 33 -7.28 -18.54 9.96
CA LEU A 33 -6.82 -18.44 11.35
C LEU A 33 -7.93 -18.81 12.34
N VAL A 34 -9.13 -18.29 12.12
CA VAL A 34 -10.30 -18.53 12.98
C VAL A 34 -10.80 -19.96 12.84
N THR A 35 -10.77 -20.55 11.65
CA THR A 35 -11.15 -21.95 11.42
C THR A 35 -10.08 -22.95 11.87
N GLY A 36 -8.89 -22.49 12.26
CA GLY A 36 -7.77 -23.32 12.68
C GLY A 36 -7.08 -24.07 11.52
N GLN A 37 -7.33 -23.67 10.28
CA GLN A 37 -6.77 -24.29 9.07
C GLN A 37 -5.57 -23.51 8.50
N LEU A 38 -5.09 -22.49 9.22
CA LEU A 38 -3.95 -21.70 8.77
C LEU A 38 -2.64 -22.47 8.95
N GLU A 39 -1.97 -22.78 7.84
CA GLU A 39 -0.67 -23.46 7.86
C GLU A 39 0.49 -22.48 8.10
N ASN A 40 0.45 -21.29 7.49
CA ASN A 40 1.54 -20.32 7.54
C ASN A 40 1.17 -19.03 8.30
N TYR A 41 1.44 -19.04 9.61
CA TYR A 41 1.21 -17.88 10.49
C TYR A 41 2.12 -16.68 10.18
N ALA A 42 3.32 -16.91 9.64
CA ALA A 42 4.25 -15.83 9.30
C ALA A 42 3.70 -14.95 8.15
N ARG A 43 2.90 -15.55 7.25
CA ARG A 43 2.27 -14.84 6.12
C ARG A 43 1.34 -13.71 6.56
N VAL A 44 0.63 -13.88 7.67
CA VAL A 44 -0.23 -12.81 8.23
C VAL A 44 0.61 -11.57 8.56
N GLY A 45 1.79 -11.77 9.15
CA GLY A 45 2.71 -10.69 9.48
C GLY A 45 3.30 -10.01 8.24
N SER A 46 3.66 -10.78 7.20
CA SER A 46 4.19 -10.22 5.97
C SER A 46 3.14 -9.39 5.21
N ILE A 47 1.90 -9.89 5.11
CA ILE A 47 0.81 -9.18 4.43
C ILE A 47 0.44 -7.88 5.14
N LYS A 48 0.41 -7.88 6.48
CA LYS A 48 0.22 -6.63 7.24
C LYS A 48 1.28 -5.58 6.93
N LYS A 49 2.56 -6.01 6.83
CA LYS A 49 3.67 -5.11 6.47
C LYS A 49 3.56 -4.63 5.02
N GLU A 50 3.11 -5.48 4.11
CA GLU A 50 2.89 -5.11 2.71
C GLU A 50 1.80 -4.04 2.58
N ILE A 51 0.64 -4.25 3.21
CA ILE A 51 -0.45 -3.26 3.27
C ILE A 51 0.06 -1.92 3.83
N ALA A 52 0.82 -1.96 4.93
CA ALA A 52 1.36 -0.76 5.55
C ALA A 52 2.28 0.01 4.59
N ARG A 53 3.18 -0.69 3.88
CA ARG A 53 4.09 -0.07 2.91
C ARG A 53 3.35 0.57 1.74
N VAL A 54 2.32 -0.09 1.21
CA VAL A 54 1.50 0.46 0.11
C VAL A 54 0.76 1.71 0.58
N LEU A 55 0.16 1.68 1.78
CA LEU A 55 -0.50 2.86 2.35
C LEU A 55 0.48 4.02 2.60
N THR A 56 1.70 3.74 3.03
CA THR A 56 2.74 4.78 3.20
C THR A 56 3.07 5.45 1.88
N GLU A 57 3.23 4.67 0.80
CA GLU A 57 3.52 5.22 -0.53
C GLU A 57 2.37 6.07 -1.07
N ILE A 58 1.12 5.58 -0.96
CA ILE A 58 -0.07 6.35 -1.34
C ILE A 58 -0.12 7.67 -0.57
N ARG A 59 0.11 7.62 0.74
CA ARG A 59 0.09 8.83 1.58
C ARG A 59 1.22 9.79 1.26
N ALA A 60 2.41 9.30 0.92
CA ALA A 60 3.52 10.14 0.50
C ALA A 60 3.15 10.93 -0.78
N ARG A 61 2.57 10.26 -1.77
CA ARG A 61 2.09 10.90 -3.01
C ARG A 61 1.00 11.93 -2.76
N GLU A 62 0.08 11.66 -1.84
CA GLU A 62 -0.94 12.64 -1.43
C GLU A 62 -0.34 13.89 -0.79
N ILE A 63 0.71 13.73 0.05
CA ILE A 63 1.41 14.85 0.68
C ILE A 63 2.16 15.66 -0.38
N ASP A 64 2.93 15.01 -1.24
CA ASP A 64 3.67 15.67 -2.32
C ASP A 64 2.73 16.46 -3.26
N ALA A 65 1.56 15.88 -3.56
CA ALA A 65 0.54 16.56 -4.35
C ALA A 65 -0.08 17.77 -3.62
N ALA A 66 -0.29 17.68 -2.31
CA ALA A 66 -0.79 18.79 -1.51
C ALA A 66 0.22 19.94 -1.41
N ASP A 67 1.49 19.62 -1.18
CA ASP A 67 2.58 20.60 -1.10
C ASP A 67 2.77 21.31 -2.45
N ALA A 68 2.65 20.58 -3.57
CA ALA A 68 2.68 21.17 -4.91
C ALA A 68 1.51 22.13 -5.18
N LEU A 69 0.32 21.83 -4.66
CA LEU A 69 -0.85 22.70 -4.76
C LEU A 69 -0.69 23.97 -3.92
N GLU A 70 -0.08 23.87 -2.73
CA GLU A 70 0.22 25.02 -1.87
C GLU A 70 1.23 25.96 -2.53
N ALA A 71 2.34 25.42 -3.05
CA ALA A 71 3.35 26.19 -3.77
C ALA A 71 2.77 26.92 -5.01
N ALA A 72 1.90 26.26 -5.77
CA ALA A 72 1.24 26.86 -6.91
C ALA A 72 0.24 27.98 -6.52
N GLY A 73 -0.32 27.94 -5.31
CA GLY A 73 -1.19 28.99 -4.78
C GLY A 73 -0.41 30.24 -4.34
N GLU A 74 0.81 30.06 -3.87
CA GLU A 74 1.69 31.14 -3.40
C GLU A 74 2.27 31.95 -4.56
N GLU A 75 2.62 31.30 -5.69
CA GLU A 75 3.10 31.99 -6.91
C GLU A 75 2.05 32.89 -7.59
N VAL A 76 0.76 32.71 -7.32
CA VAL A 76 -0.32 33.53 -7.92
C VAL A 76 -0.60 34.78 -7.07
N ALA A 77 -0.10 34.83 -5.84
CA ALA A 77 -0.34 35.92 -4.90
C ALA A 77 0.76 37.02 -4.94
N ASP A 78 1.86 36.80 -5.66
CA ASP A 78 2.99 37.73 -5.84
C ASP A 78 2.99 38.45 -7.21
#